data_AF-A0AAJ1BA24-F1
#
_entry.id   AF-A0AAJ1BA24-F1
#
_cell.length_a   1.000
_cell.length_b   1.000
_cell.length_c   1.000
_cell.angle_alpha   90.00
_cell.angle_beta   90.00
_cell.angle_gamma   90.00
#
_symmetry.space_group_name_H-M   'P 1'
#
loop_
_entity.id
_entity.type
_entity.pdbx_description
1 polymer ?
#
loop_
_entity_poly.entity_id
_entity_poly.type
_entity_poly.pdbx_seq_one_letter_code
_entity_poly.pdbx_strand_id
1 'polypeptide(L)' 'YRGMKDLGRAEEIIERFDLDPHVKIKKMSKGMKQKIGLVVAFMHDPAVFILDEPTSGLDPLMQSEFINLII' A
#
# COMPACT_ATOMS: atom_id res chain seq x y z
N TYR A 1 12.16 12.69 -6.03
CA TYR A 1 13.08 11.52 -5.94
C TYR A 1 12.50 10.22 -6.56
N ARG A 2 11.27 10.19 -7.09
CA ARG A 2 10.75 9.12 -7.98
C ARG A 2 9.70 9.63 -8.98
N GLY A 3 9.87 10.86 -9.49
CA GLY A 3 8.84 11.51 -10.33
C GLY A 3 7.56 11.94 -9.63
N MET A 4 7.41 11.68 -8.32
CA MET A 4 6.26 12.14 -7.53
C MET A 4 6.15 13.67 -7.54
N LYS A 5 4.99 14.16 -8.00
CA LYS A 5 4.64 15.59 -8.03
C LYS A 5 4.08 16.08 -6.69
N ASP A 6 3.37 15.21 -5.99
CA ASP A 6 2.79 15.44 -4.66
C ASP A 6 2.57 14.09 -3.94
N LEU A 7 1.91 14.12 -2.78
CA LEU A 7 1.57 12.94 -1.98
C LEU A 7 0.15 12.42 -2.23
N GLY A 8 -0.61 12.98 -3.18
CA GLY A 8 -2.02 12.65 -3.36
C GLY A 8 -2.26 11.18 -3.67
N ARG A 9 -1.38 10.56 -4.47
CA ARG A 9 -1.44 9.12 -4.74
C ARG A 9 -1.16 8.27 -3.50
N ALA A 10 -0.29 8.73 -2.60
CA ALA A 10 -0.04 8.02 -1.36
C ALA A 10 -1.27 8.09 -0.44
N GLU A 11 -1.89 9.27 -0.33
CA GLU A 11 -3.12 9.49 0.45
C GLU A 11 -4.28 8.62 -0.07
N GLU A 12 -4.50 8.57 -1.39
CA GLU A 12 -5.51 7.70 -2.00
C GLU A 12 -5.32 6.23 -1.59
N ILE A 13 -4.09 5.74 -1.62
CA ILE A 13 -3.82 4.33 -1.31
C ILE A 13 -3.89 4.05 0.19
N ILE A 14 -3.49 5.01 1.02
CA ILE A 14 -3.68 4.93 2.48
C ILE A 14 -5.17 4.79 2.81
N GLU A 15 -6.04 5.58 2.17
CA GLU A 15 -7.48 5.50 2.34
C GLU A 15 -8.05 4.17 1.85
N ARG A 16 -7.69 3.73 0.63
CA ARG A 16 -8.17 2.45 0.07
C ARG A 16 -7.82 1.24 0.93
N PHE A 17 -6.64 1.25 1.55
CA PHE A 17 -6.19 0.17 2.41
C PHE A 17 -6.57 0.33 3.88
N ASP A 18 -7.37 1.33 4.27
CA ASP A 18 -7.74 1.60 5.66
C ASP A 18 -6.52 1.51 6.61
N LEU A 19 -5.50 2.29 6.28
CA LEU A 19 -4.23 2.33 7.02
C LEU A 19 -4.17 3.59 7.88
N ASP A 20 -3.97 3.44 9.19
CA ASP A 20 -3.63 4.57 10.06
C ASP A 20 -2.11 4.86 9.99
N PRO A 21 -1.68 5.99 9.37
CA PRO A 21 -0.27 6.34 9.23
C PRO A 21 0.35 6.90 10.52
N HIS A 22 -0.45 7.20 11.56
CA HIS A 22 0.05 7.79 12.80
C HIS A 22 0.57 6.74 13.79
N VAL A 23 0.29 5.46 13.56
CA VAL A 23 0.84 4.38 14.38
C VAL A 23 2.35 4.25 14.12
N LYS A 24 3.15 4.18 15.19
CA LYS A 24 4.59 3.93 15.05
C LYS A 24 4.82 2.56 14.42
N ILE A 25 5.66 2.47 13.37
CA ILE A 25 6.00 1.23 12.64
C ILE A 25 6.30 0.03 13.57
N LYS A 26 7.01 0.25 14.67
CA LYS A 26 7.33 -0.81 15.65
C LYS A 26 6.11 -1.45 16.34
N LYS A 27 4.97 -0.75 16.37
CA LYS A 27 3.70 -1.20 16.96
C LYS A 27 2.72 -1.76 15.92
N MET A 28 3.05 -1.67 14.63
CA MET A 28 2.17 -2.13 13.56
C MET A 28 2.14 -3.66 13.48
N SER A 29 0.96 -4.21 13.19
CA SER A 29 0.80 -5.62 12.86
C SER A 29 1.52 -5.98 11.55
N LYS A 30 1.67 -7.28 11.27
CA LYS A 30 2.22 -7.72 9.98
C LYS A 30 1.41 -7.16 8.81
N GLY A 31 0.08 -7.23 8.89
CA GLY A 31 -0.81 -6.70 7.85
C GLY A 31 -0.68 -5.19 7.65
N MET A 32 -0.55 -4.40 8.72
CA MET A 32 -0.31 -2.95 8.61
C MET A 32 1.03 -2.64 7.92
N LYS A 33 2.09 -3.39 8.23
CA LYS A 33 3.38 -3.24 7.55
C LYS A 33 3.29 -3.64 6.08
N GLN A 34 2.51 -4.67 5.76
CA GLN A 34 2.22 -5.06 4.38
C GLN A 34 1.51 -3.93 3.62
N LYS A 35 0.46 -3.34 4.21
CA LYS A 35 -0.27 -2.19 3.66
C LYS A 35 0.67 -1.00 3.39
N ILE A 36 1.60 -0.70 4.31
CA ILE A 36 2.65 0.33 4.06
C ILE A 36 3.51 -0.03 2.85
N GLY A 37 3.93 -1.28 2.74
CA GLY A 37 4.70 -1.75 1.57
C GLY A 37 3.96 -1.49 0.26
N LEU A 38 2.64 -1.74 0.24
CA LEU A 38 1.79 -1.44 -0.92
C LEU A 38 1.71 0.07 -1.17
N VAL A 39 1.46 0.91 -0.17
CA VAL A 39 1.47 2.38 -0.35
C VAL A 39 2.80 2.83 -0.97
N VAL A 40 3.93 2.36 -0.46
CA VAL A 40 5.26 2.72 -0.98
C VAL A 40 5.48 2.22 -2.41
N ALA A 41 4.99 1.04 -2.74
CA ALA A 41 5.08 0.49 -4.08
C ALA A 41 4.27 1.34 -5.07
N PHE A 42 3.02 1.66 -4.75
CA PHE A 42 2.09 2.27 -5.70
C PHE A 42 2.06 3.81 -5.68
N MET A 43 2.66 4.48 -4.69
CA MET A 43 2.67 5.96 -4.61
C MET A 43 3.45 6.66 -5.74
N HIS A 44 4.28 5.94 -6.50
CA HIS A 44 5.14 6.50 -7.54
C HIS A 44 4.84 6.01 -8.96
N ASP A 45 3.68 5.36 -9.16
CA ASP A 45 3.11 4.94 -10.45
C ASP A 45 4.14 4.45 -11.51
N PRO A 46 4.95 3.43 -11.19
CA PRO A 46 5.89 2.86 -12.16
C PRO A 46 5.16 2.12 -13.28
N ALA A 47 5.79 2.06 -14.47
CA ALA A 47 5.27 1.28 -15.58
C ALA A 47 5.26 -0.24 -15.32
N VAL A 48 6.05 -0.73 -14.37
CA VAL A 48 6.16 -2.15 -14.01
C VAL A 48 6.33 -2.30 -12.50
N PHE A 49 5.57 -3.21 -11.90
CA PHE A 49 5.69 -3.62 -10.50
C PHE A 49 6.26 -5.03 -10.39
N ILE A 50 7.22 -5.23 -9.50
CA ILE A 50 7.67 -6.55 -9.06
C ILE A 50 7.28 -6.66 -7.59
N LEU A 51 6.41 -7.62 -7.28
CA LEU A 51 5.82 -7.80 -5.97
C LEU A 51 6.05 -9.24 -5.52
N ASP A 52 6.60 -9.42 -4.33
CA ASP A 52 6.77 -10.73 -3.71
C ASP A 52 5.72 -10.90 -2.60
N GLU A 53 4.85 -11.90 -2.76
CA GLU A 53 3.76 -12.22 -1.82
C GLU A 53 2.94 -10.97 -1.36
N PRO A 54 2.45 -10.10 -2.28
CA PRO A 54 1.94 -8.77 -1.93
C PRO A 54 0.71 -8.77 -1.02
N THR A 55 -0.06 -9.86 -1.03
CA THR A 55 -1.30 -10.03 -0.28
C THR A 55 -1.11 -10.76 1.05
N SER A 56 0.13 -11.20 1.37
CA SER A 56 0.41 -11.97 2.58
C SER A 56 0.12 -11.18 3.84
N GLY A 57 -0.79 -11.69 4.68
CA GLY A 57 -1.16 -11.05 5.94
C GLY A 57 -2.18 -9.92 5.80
N LEU A 58 -2.76 -9.72 4.61
CA LEU A 58 -3.97 -8.94 4.41
C LEU A 58 -5.20 -9.80 4.69
N ASP A 59 -6.24 -9.19 5.25
CA ASP A 59 -7.57 -9.79 5.31
C ASP A 59 -8.21 -9.88 3.91
N PRO A 60 -9.29 -10.68 3.73
CA PRO A 60 -9.89 -10.89 2.41
C PRO A 60 -10.39 -9.62 1.71
N LEU A 61 -10.83 -8.61 2.47
CA LEU A 61 -11.29 -7.34 1.90
C LEU A 61 -10.11 -6.58 1.29
N MET A 62 -9.00 -6.49 2.04
CA MET A 62 -7.79 -5.82 1.58
C MET A 62 -7.09 -6.55 0.43
N GLN A 63 -7.22 -7.88 0.35
CA GLN A 63 -6.78 -8.64 -0.83
C GLN A 63 -7.60 -8.26 -2.07
N SER A 64 -8.91 -8.08 -1.91
CA SER A 64 -9.79 -7.67 -3.01
C SER A 64 -9.46 -6.25 -3.49
N GLU A 65 -9.19 -5.33 -2.55
CA GLU A 65 -8.74 -3.97 -2.88
C GLU A 65 -7.41 -3.96 -3.62
N PHE A 66 -6.47 -4.83 -3.25
CA PHE A 66 -5.22 -5.01 -3.98
C PHE A 66 -5.46 -5.46 -5.43
N ILE A 67 -6.37 -6.42 -5.66
CA ILE A 67 -6.72 -6.85 -7.01
C ILE A 67 -7.37 -5.71 -7.81
N ASN A 68 -8.28 -4.95 -7.19
CA ASN A 68 -8.91 -3.75 -7.79
C ASN A 68 -7.92 -2.60 -8.05
N LEU A 69 -6.71 -2.65 -7.52
CA LEU A 69 -5.66 -1.67 -7.80
C LEU A 69 -4.83 -2.05 -9.04
N ILE A 70 -4.80 -3.35 -9.37
CA ILE A 70 -3.99 -3.90 -10.48
C ILE A 70 -4.81 -4.04 -11.77
N ILE A 71 -6.10 -4.38 -11.64
CA ILE A 71 -7.04 -4.56 -12.77
C ILE A 71 -7.66 -3.22 -13.13
#